data_AF-A0A943QYY0-F1
#
_entry.id   AF-A0A943QYY0-F1
#
_cell.length_a   1.000
_cell.length_b   1.000
_cell.length_c   1.000
_cell.angle_alpha   90.00
_cell.angle_beta   90.00
_cell.angle_gamma   90.00
#
_symmetry.space_group_name_H-M   'P 1'
#
loop_
_entity.id
_entity.type
_entity.pdbx_description
1 polymer ?
#
loop_
_entity_poly.entity_id
_entity_poly.type
_entity_poly.pdbx_seq_one_letter_code
_entity_poly.pdbx_strand_id
1 'polypeptide(L)'
;MKYVALIGLAIFMCTQIGWSYQPSQEYVSVRVEPGQTVWQLASVVVDEDTDVRQVIQSILDENKLTGDRAIQPGQVLRLPVAAGKAGHVRQVLAAQLVP
;
A
#
# COMPACT_ATOMS: atom_id res chain seq x y z
N MET A 1 -23.73 44.06 8.27
CA MET A 1 -24.33 42.72 8.08
C MET A 1 -23.82 41.99 6.83
N LYS A 2 -23.70 42.61 5.64
CA LYS A 2 -23.36 41.92 4.37
C LYS A 2 -21.93 41.34 4.29
N TYR A 3 -20.93 41.98 4.91
CA TYR A 3 -19.53 41.52 4.90
C TYR A 3 -19.20 40.45 5.96
N VAL A 4 -19.99 40.39 7.04
CA VAL A 4 -19.79 39.41 8.13
C VAL A 4 -20.10 38.00 7.62
N ALA A 5 -21.14 37.86 6.77
CA ALA A 5 -21.46 36.60 6.12
C ALA A 5 -20.37 36.14 5.14
N LEU A 6 -19.73 37.05 4.42
CA LEU A 6 -18.65 36.74 3.48
C LEU A 6 -17.35 36.30 4.18
N ILE A 7 -17.03 36.89 5.33
CA ILE A 7 -15.86 36.52 6.13
C ILE A 7 -16.05 35.11 6.75
N GLY A 8 -17.26 34.80 7.24
CA GLY A 8 -17.57 33.47 7.76
C GLY A 8 -17.47 32.36 6.71
N LEU A 9 -17.92 32.63 5.48
CA LEU A 9 -17.82 31.69 4.35
C LEU A 9 -16.36 31.42 3.95
N ALA A 10 -15.51 32.46 3.93
CA ALA A 10 -14.10 32.34 3.57
C ALA A 10 -13.31 31.50 4.58
N ILE A 11 -13.60 31.63 5.88
CA ILE A 11 -12.98 30.82 6.93
C ILE A 11 -13.41 29.36 6.82
N PHE A 12 -14.69 29.08 6.52
CA PHE A 12 -15.19 27.72 6.33
C PHE A 12 -14.49 27.00 5.16
N MET A 13 -14.24 27.68 4.04
CA MET A 13 -13.50 27.11 2.91
C MET A 13 -12.03 26.81 3.23
N CYS A 14 -11.37 27.60 4.09
CA CYS A 14 -9.97 27.35 4.48
C CYS A 14 -9.82 26.12 5.39
N THR A 15 -10.85 25.76 6.16
CA THR A 15 -10.81 24.57 7.04
C THR A 15 -10.86 23.24 6.30
N GLN A 16 -11.27 23.23 5.04
CA GLN A 16 -11.39 22.00 4.24
C GLN A 16 -10.04 21.51 3.68
N ILE A 17 -8.98 22.33 3.75
CA ILE A 17 -7.66 22.04 3.12
C ILE A 17 -6.83 21.01 3.92
N GLY A 18 -7.24 20.67 5.15
CA GLY A 18 -6.44 19.80 6.03
C GLY A 18 -6.59 18.28 5.82
N TRP A 19 -7.50 17.81 4.95
CA TRP A 19 -7.98 16.41 4.98
C TRP A 19 -7.76 15.63 3.68
N SER A 20 -6.87 16.07 2.80
CA SER A 20 -6.48 15.28 1.62
C SER A 20 -5.05 14.75 1.75
N TYR A 21 -4.72 14.12 2.87
CA TYR A 21 -3.54 13.26 2.92
C TYR A 21 -3.95 11.89 2.40
N GLN A 22 -3.96 11.74 1.07
CA GLN A 22 -4.01 10.41 0.47
C GLN A 22 -2.57 9.91 0.46
N PRO A 23 -2.18 8.93 1.28
CA PRO A 23 -0.87 8.32 1.12
C PRO A 23 -0.81 7.77 -0.30
N SER A 24 0.11 8.28 -1.10
CA SER A 24 0.33 7.74 -2.43
C SER A 24 0.73 6.27 -2.28
N GLN A 25 0.04 5.38 -3.00
CA GLN A 25 0.34 3.96 -2.99
C GLN A 25 1.21 3.64 -4.21
N GLU A 26 2.38 3.07 -3.98
CA GLU A 26 3.29 2.60 -5.02
C GLU A 26 3.14 1.09 -5.19
N TYR A 27 3.62 0.55 -6.32
CA TYR A 27 3.54 -0.87 -6.62
C TYR A 27 4.91 -1.45 -6.95
N VAL A 28 5.20 -2.62 -6.39
CA VAL A 28 6.43 -3.38 -6.66
C VAL A 28 6.07 -4.72 -7.26
N SER A 29 6.62 -5.02 -8.44
CA SER A 29 6.49 -6.34 -9.07
C SER A 29 7.52 -7.30 -8.50
N VAL A 30 7.07 -8.43 -7.96
CA VAL A 30 7.91 -9.45 -7.31
C VAL A 30 7.58 -10.81 -7.92
N ARG A 31 8.61 -11.59 -8.22
CA ARG A 31 8.43 -13.00 -8.61
C ARG A 31 8.33 -13.84 -7.35
N VAL A 32 7.26 -14.63 -7.24
CA VAL A 32 7.05 -15.57 -6.15
C VAL A 32 8.07 -16.70 -6.27
N GLU A 33 8.82 -16.95 -5.20
CA GLU A 33 9.72 -18.09 -5.13
C GLU A 33 9.05 -19.36 -4.59
N PRO A 34 9.58 -20.55 -4.89
CA PRO A 34 9.11 -21.79 -4.31
C PRO A 34 9.10 -21.74 -2.78
N GLY A 35 7.92 -21.93 -2.17
CA GLY A 35 7.75 -21.90 -0.71
C GLY A 35 7.39 -20.54 -0.12
N GLN A 36 7.39 -19.46 -0.90
CA GLN A 36 6.85 -18.17 -0.45
C GLN A 36 5.33 -18.16 -0.39
N THR A 37 4.80 -17.45 0.59
CA THR A 37 3.35 -17.27 0.82
C THR A 37 2.97 -15.79 0.71
N VAL A 38 1.69 -15.52 0.43
CA VAL A 38 1.15 -14.14 0.43
C VAL A 38 1.40 -13.47 1.79
N TRP A 39 1.29 -14.24 2.87
CA TRP A 39 1.54 -13.78 4.23
C TRP A 39 2.98 -13.30 4.44
N GLN A 40 3.98 -14.04 3.96
CA GLN A 40 5.38 -13.62 4.05
C GLN A 40 5.62 -12.36 3.22
N LEU A 41 5.11 -12.29 1.99
CA LEU A 41 5.26 -11.11 1.14
C LEU A 41 4.57 -9.90 1.77
N ALA A 42 3.36 -10.06 2.30
CA ALA A 42 2.66 -9.00 3.02
C ALA A 42 3.41 -8.54 4.27
N SER A 43 4.04 -9.46 5.02
CA SER A 43 4.83 -9.11 6.20
C SER A 43 6.06 -8.26 5.89
N VAL A 44 6.59 -8.34 4.66
CA VAL A 44 7.71 -7.51 4.20
C VAL A 44 7.23 -6.11 3.78
N VAL A 45 5.97 -6.01 3.36
CA VAL A 45 5.37 -4.78 2.84
C VAL A 45 4.57 -4.00 3.88
N VAL A 46 4.08 -4.67 4.92
CA VAL A 46 3.23 -4.09 5.95
C VAL A 46 3.95 -2.95 6.68
N ASP A 47 3.25 -1.84 6.83
CA ASP A 47 3.68 -0.71 7.63
C ASP A 47 3.33 -0.91 9.10
N GLU A 48 4.11 -0.30 10.00
CA GLU A 48 3.91 -0.38 11.45
C GLU A 48 2.50 0.06 11.89
N ASP A 49 1.90 0.98 11.13
CA ASP A 49 0.55 1.52 11.38
C ASP A 49 -0.56 0.80 10.60
N THR A 50 -0.24 -0.18 9.75
CA THR A 50 -1.21 -0.87 8.88
C THR A 50 -1.37 -2.34 9.27
N ASP A 51 -2.61 -2.85 9.27
CA ASP A 51 -2.86 -4.27 9.54
C ASP A 51 -2.40 -5.13 8.34
N VAL A 52 -1.59 -6.16 8.61
CA VAL A 52 -1.12 -7.12 7.60
C VAL A 52 -2.28 -7.75 6.82
N ARG A 53 -3.45 -7.92 7.43
CA ARG A 53 -4.66 -8.45 6.77
C ARG A 53 -5.17 -7.52 5.68
N GLN A 54 -5.12 -6.20 5.91
CA GLN A 54 -5.51 -5.22 4.89
C GLN A 54 -4.53 -5.25 3.72
N VAL A 55 -3.23 -5.43 4.00
CA VAL A 55 -2.19 -5.57 2.98
C VAL A 55 -2.38 -6.86 2.17
N ILE A 56 -2.65 -7.99 2.84
CA ILE A 56 -2.96 -9.26 2.18
C ILE A 56 -4.16 -9.10 1.24
N GLN A 57 -5.26 -8.52 1.73
CA GLN A 57 -6.45 -8.29 0.90
C GLN A 57 -6.13 -7.39 -0.30
N SER A 58 -5.39 -6.31 -0.09
CA SER A 58 -4.98 -5.40 -1.17
C SER A 58 -4.10 -6.08 -2.22
N ILE A 59 -3.19 -6.97 -1.80
CA ILE A 59 -2.38 -7.80 -2.70
C ILE A 59 -3.27 -8.74 -3.50
N LEU A 60 -4.23 -9.41 -2.84
CA LEU A 60 -5.14 -10.33 -3.50
C LEU A 60 -6.00 -9.60 -4.54
N ASP A 61 -6.57 -8.45 -4.18
CA ASP A 61 -7.43 -7.65 -5.05
C ASP A 61 -6.67 -7.11 -6.27
N GLU A 62 -5.48 -6.54 -6.06
CA GLU A 62 -4.63 -6.02 -7.16
C GLU A 62 -4.23 -7.12 -8.15
N ASN A 63 -3.94 -8.32 -7.64
CA ASN A 63 -3.52 -9.45 -8.47
C ASN A 63 -4.69 -10.34 -8.93
N LYS A 64 -5.93 -9.96 -8.61
CA LYS A 64 -7.16 -10.74 -8.92
C LYS A 64 -7.08 -12.18 -8.42
N LEU A 65 -6.49 -12.37 -7.25
CA LEU A 65 -6.29 -13.66 -6.61
C LEU A 65 -7.43 -13.94 -5.63
N THR A 66 -7.99 -15.14 -5.70
CA THR A 66 -9.08 -15.54 -4.82
C THR A 66 -8.54 -16.43 -3.70
N GLY A 67 -8.20 -15.82 -2.57
CA GLY A 67 -7.82 -16.50 -1.32
C GLY A 67 -6.31 -16.70 -1.08
N ASP A 68 -5.96 -17.03 0.17
CA ASP A 68 -4.59 -17.02 0.72
C ASP A 68 -3.58 -17.97 0.04
N ARG A 69 -4.06 -18.98 -0.69
CA ARG A 69 -3.24 -19.99 -1.39
C ARG A 69 -3.24 -19.83 -2.91
N ALA A 70 -3.72 -18.71 -3.43
CA ALA A 70 -3.88 -18.51 -4.87
C ALA A 70 -2.57 -18.17 -5.62
N ILE A 71 -1.42 -18.14 -4.94
CA ILE A 71 -0.13 -17.81 -5.57
C ILE A 71 0.67 -19.06 -5.92
N GLN A 72 1.30 -19.06 -7.10
CA GLN A 72 2.17 -20.15 -7.54
C GLN A 72 3.63 -19.69 -7.70
N PRO A 73 4.62 -20.55 -7.42
CA PRO A 73 6.02 -20.26 -7.69
C PRO A 73 6.24 -19.87 -9.16
N GLY A 74 7.01 -18.81 -9.39
CA GLY A 74 7.26 -18.24 -10.70
C GLY A 74 6.24 -17.19 -11.17
N GLN A 75 5.11 -17.04 -10.47
CA GLN A 75 4.13 -15.99 -10.73
C GLN A 75 4.71 -14.61 -10.37
N VAL A 76 4.39 -13.60 -11.17
CA VAL A 76 4.73 -12.21 -10.84
C VAL A 76 3.54 -11.57 -10.16
N LEU A 77 3.74 -11.09 -8.93
CA LEU A 77 2.76 -10.39 -8.14
C LEU A 77 3.09 -8.91 -8.02
N ARG A 78 2.06 -8.08 -8.00
CA ARG A 78 2.14 -6.65 -7.68
C ARG A 78 1.83 -6.45 -6.22
N LEU A 79 2.83 -6.02 -5.46
CA LEU A 79 2.67 -5.71 -4.05
C LEU A 79 2.41 -4.21 -3.89
N PRO A 80 1.31 -3.80 -3.23
CA PRO A 80 1.02 -2.41 -2.95
C PRO A 80 1.84 -1.97 -1.73
N VAL A 81 2.75 -1.03 -1.93
CA VAL A 81 3.68 -0.50 -0.91
C VAL A 81 3.34 0.97 -0.65
N ALA A 82 3.53 1.46 0.58
CA ALA A 82 3.43 2.89 0.82
C ALA A 82 4.48 3.67 0.03
N ALA A 83 4.10 4.83 -0.52
CA ALA A 83 5.02 5.68 -1.24
C ALA A 83 6.21 6.08 -0.36
N GLY A 84 7.40 6.04 -0.95
CA GLY A 84 8.66 6.24 -0.23
C GLY A 84 9.25 4.98 0.43
N LYS A 85 8.49 3.89 0.56
CA LYS A 85 9.01 2.60 1.06
C LYS A 85 9.29 1.57 -0.04
N ALA A 86 8.86 1.84 -1.28
CA ALA A 86 9.10 0.96 -2.42
C ALA A 86 10.58 0.62 -2.62
N GLY A 87 11.49 1.58 -2.41
CA GLY A 87 12.94 1.36 -2.49
C GLY A 87 13.44 0.37 -1.43
N HIS A 88 12.98 0.54 -0.18
CA HIS A 88 13.36 -0.34 0.93
C HIS A 88 12.82 -1.76 0.72
N VAL A 89 11.54 -1.89 0.35
CA VAL A 89 10.91 -3.19 0.07
C VAL A 89 11.63 -3.91 -1.08
N ARG A 90 11.96 -3.21 -2.17
CA ARG A 90 12.76 -3.78 -3.28
C ARG A 90 14.12 -4.30 -2.81
N GLN A 91 14.79 -3.55 -1.93
CA GLN A 91 16.10 -3.95 -1.39
C GLN A 91 16.01 -5.16 -0.47
N VAL A 92 15.00 -5.20 0.42
CA VAL A 92 14.76 -6.34 1.33
C VAL A 92 14.41 -7.59 0.52
N LEU A 93 13.55 -7.46 -0.48
CA LEU A 93 13.21 -8.56 -1.38
C LEU A 93 14.45 -9.01 -2.16
N ALA A 94 15.25 -8.09 -2.71
CA ALA A 94 16.49 -8.44 -3.39
C ALA A 94 17.47 -9.18 -2.46
N ALA A 95 17.56 -8.80 -1.19
CA ALA A 95 18.40 -9.49 -0.20
C ALA A 95 17.86 -10.89 0.16
N GLN A 96 16.55 -11.09 0.17
CA GLN A 96 15.93 -12.41 0.40
C GLN A 96 16.08 -13.35 -0.80
N LEU A 97 16.28 -12.81 -2.00
CA LEU A 97 16.45 -13.56 -3.26
C LEU A 97 17.91 -13.98 -3.53
N VAL A 98 18.86 -13.65 -2.64
CA VAL A 98 20.28 -14.05 -2.76
C VAL A 98 20.58 -15.12 -1.70
N PRO A 99 20.87 -16.38 -2.11
CA PRO A 99 21.28 -17.45 -1.19
C PRO A 99 22.71 -17.27 -0.66
#